data_AF-A0A9P5W037-F1
#
_entry.id   AF-A0A9P5W037-F1
#
_cell.length_a   1.000
_cell.length_b   1.000
_cell.length_c   1.000
_cell.angle_alpha   90.00
_cell.angle_beta   90.00
_cell.angle_gamma   90.00
#
_symmetry.space_group_name_H-M   'P 1'
#
loop_
_entity.id
_entity.type
_entity.pdbx_description
1 polymer ?
#
loop_
_entity_poly.entity_id
_entity_poly.type
_entity_poly.pdbx_seq_one_letter_code
_entity_poly.pdbx_strand_id
1 'polypeptide(L)'
;MYARSFVVIVLLALCASLVLAHPPFPTDEFDIISPRGGDVYRVGQKFTVIFKIVNGTESKFYKANPQVDVRLQKVMKYPTVNILLGTYPAQELHNRRFRYTVEPHYYRANQTGTPYRIRATFGYDESGLYWVHSNEFQLEPK
;
A
#
# COMPACT_ATOMS: atom_id res chain seq x y z
N MET A 1 4.17 54.43 3.33
CA MET A 1 4.73 53.17 2.79
C MET A 1 5.03 52.26 3.97
N TYR A 2 4.26 51.19 4.21
CA TYR A 2 4.62 49.98 5.00
C TYR A 2 3.32 49.17 5.23
N ALA A 3 2.84 48.50 4.18
CA ALA A 3 1.63 47.67 4.27
C ALA A 3 1.62 46.53 3.24
N ARG A 4 2.80 45.96 2.93
CA ARG A 4 2.90 44.90 1.90
C ARG A 4 3.69 43.66 2.30
N SER A 5 4.27 43.61 3.50
CA SER A 5 5.17 42.51 3.87
C SER A 5 4.54 41.47 4.81
N PHE A 6 3.38 41.74 5.41
CA PHE A 6 2.77 40.82 6.39
C PHE A 6 1.82 39.78 5.79
N VAL A 7 1.21 40.06 4.62
CA VAL A 7 0.22 39.15 4.02
C VAL A 7 0.87 37.92 3.37
N VAL A 8 2.15 38.01 2.98
CA VAL A 8 2.87 36.91 2.31
C VAL A 8 3.33 35.83 3.31
N ILE A 9 3.53 36.19 4.58
CA ILE A 9 4.07 35.26 5.59
C ILE A 9 2.98 34.28 6.08
N VAL A 10 1.71 34.71 6.14
CA VAL A 10 0.62 33.86 6.62
C VAL A 10 0.25 32.76 5.60
N LEU A 11 0.44 33.01 4.29
CA LEU A 11 0.11 32.01 3.26
C LEU A 11 1.12 30.85 3.16
N LEU A 12 2.36 31.03 3.66
CA LEU A 12 3.40 30.00 3.63
C LEU A 12 3.28 28.99 4.78
N ALA A 13 2.54 29.31 5.84
CA ALA A 13 2.36 28.43 6.99
C ALA A 13 1.31 27.32 6.77
N LEU A 14 0.48 27.41 5.73
CA LEU A 14 -0.61 26.45 5.45
C LEU A 14 -0.24 25.33 4.46
N CYS A 15 0.95 25.37 3.85
CA CYS A 15 1.40 24.37 2.88
C CYS A 15 2.36 23.31 3.45
N ALA A 16 2.68 23.34 4.75
CA ALA A 16 3.67 22.45 5.35
C ALA A 16 3.07 21.24 6.10
N SER A 17 1.79 20.91 5.89
CA SER A 17 1.27 19.57 6.20
C SER A 17 1.78 18.55 5.17
N LEU A 18 3.09 18.58 4.88
CA LEU A 18 3.81 17.40 4.42
C LEU A 18 3.77 16.43 5.59
N VAL A 19 2.70 15.65 5.65
CA VAL A 19 2.75 14.35 6.31
C VAL A 19 3.86 13.60 5.57
N LEU A 20 5.09 13.72 6.08
CA LEU A 20 6.12 12.74 5.84
C LEU A 20 5.51 11.43 6.33
N ALA A 21 4.93 10.68 5.40
CA ALA A 21 4.72 9.26 5.59
C ALA A 21 6.11 8.69 5.80
N HIS A 22 6.51 8.60 7.07
CA HIS A 22 7.69 7.86 7.49
C HIS A 22 7.64 6.50 6.79
N PRO A 23 8.78 5.99 6.29
CA PRO A 23 8.84 4.61 5.86
C PRO A 23 8.37 3.78 7.07
N PRO A 24 7.31 3.00 6.91
CA PRO A 24 6.70 2.36 8.05
C PRO A 24 7.64 1.34 8.66
N PHE A 25 7.54 1.14 9.98
CA PHE A 25 8.26 0.07 10.65
C PHE A 25 7.80 -1.27 10.06
N PRO A 26 8.73 -2.12 9.57
CA PRO A 26 8.38 -3.48 9.21
C PRO A 26 7.81 -4.18 10.45
N THR A 27 6.70 -4.90 10.28
CA THR A 27 6.17 -5.77 11.34
C THR A 27 6.73 -7.18 11.18
N ASP A 28 7.03 -7.82 12.29
CA ASP A 28 7.41 -9.24 12.34
C ASP A 28 6.18 -10.16 12.39
N GLU A 29 4.97 -9.62 12.20
CA GLU A 29 3.72 -10.39 12.29
C GLU A 29 3.33 -11.06 10.98
N PHE A 30 3.65 -10.46 9.84
CA PHE A 30 3.35 -11.04 8.53
C PHE A 30 4.20 -10.45 7.40
N ASP A 31 4.13 -11.09 6.24
CA ASP A 31 4.81 -10.73 5.00
C ASP A 31 3.89 -10.85 3.77
N ILE A 32 4.21 -10.14 2.69
CA ILE A 32 3.54 -10.25 1.38
C ILE A 32 4.54 -10.81 0.37
N ILE A 33 4.46 -12.11 0.12
CA ILE A 33 5.44 -12.84 -0.70
C ILE A 33 5.07 -12.94 -2.20
N SER A 34 3.89 -12.44 -2.56
CA SER A 34 3.43 -12.31 -3.95
C SER A 34 2.55 -11.06 -4.06
N PRO A 35 2.74 -10.21 -5.08
CA PRO A 35 3.56 -10.42 -6.28
C PRO A 35 5.08 -10.42 -6.01
N ARG A 36 5.84 -11.07 -6.91
CA ARG A 36 7.30 -11.17 -6.85
C ARG A 36 7.96 -10.05 -7.64
N GLY A 37 9.22 -9.78 -7.29
CA GLY A 37 10.05 -8.79 -7.96
C GLY A 37 10.17 -9.07 -9.46
N GLY A 38 9.72 -8.15 -10.30
CA GLY A 38 9.79 -8.27 -11.76
C GLY A 38 8.61 -9.01 -12.40
N ASP A 39 7.60 -9.41 -11.63
CA ASP A 39 6.36 -9.93 -12.21
C ASP A 39 5.72 -8.88 -13.15
N VAL A 40 5.05 -9.35 -14.20
CA VAL A 40 4.26 -8.51 -15.11
C VAL A 40 2.83 -9.05 -15.17
N TYR A 41 1.85 -8.19 -14.90
CA TYR A 41 0.43 -8.53 -15.00
C TYR A 41 -0.27 -7.72 -16.07
N ARG A 42 -1.12 -8.39 -16.86
CA ARG A 42 -1.93 -7.76 -17.90
C ARG A 42 -3.23 -7.20 -17.34
N VAL A 43 -3.72 -6.11 -17.92
CA VAL A 43 -5.11 -5.68 -17.69
C VAL A 43 -6.08 -6.83 -18.00
N GLY A 44 -6.99 -7.09 -17.06
CA GLY A 44 -7.93 -8.22 -17.10
C GLY A 44 -7.38 -9.54 -16.57
N GLN A 45 -6.08 -9.65 -16.29
CA GLN A 45 -5.48 -10.82 -15.64
C GLN A 45 -5.85 -10.85 -14.16
N LYS A 46 -6.01 -12.05 -13.59
CA LYS A 46 -6.08 -12.21 -12.14
C LYS A 46 -4.67 -12.29 -11.56
N PHE A 47 -4.31 -11.37 -10.67
CA PHE A 47 -3.09 -11.47 -9.86
C PHE A 47 -3.41 -12.11 -8.50
N THR A 48 -2.47 -12.89 -7.98
CA THR A 48 -2.62 -13.56 -6.68
C THR A 48 -1.71 -12.88 -5.66
N VAL A 49 -2.31 -12.30 -4.62
CA VAL A 49 -1.61 -11.82 -3.43
C VAL A 49 -1.45 -12.98 -2.47
N ILE A 50 -0.22 -13.23 -2.03
CA ILE A 50 0.06 -14.25 -1.02
C ILE A 50 0.54 -13.55 0.24
N PHE A 51 -0.31 -13.62 1.25
CA PHE A 51 -0.08 -13.07 2.57
C PHE A 51 0.37 -14.18 3.51
N LYS A 52 1.52 -14.01 4.13
CA LYS A 52 2.15 -15.01 5.01
C LYS A 52 2.18 -14.45 6.43
N ILE A 53 1.42 -15.04 7.33
CA ILE A 53 1.54 -14.72 8.76
C ILE A 53 2.77 -15.42 9.33
N VAL A 54 3.64 -14.67 10.00
CA VAL A 54 4.81 -15.21 10.68
C VAL A 54 4.34 -16.08 11.84
N ASN A 55 4.93 -17.27 12.00
CA ASN A 55 4.49 -18.31 12.93
C ASN A 55 3.06 -18.84 12.67
N GLY A 56 2.49 -18.56 11.50
CA GLY A 56 1.22 -19.16 11.04
C GLY A 56 0.07 -18.99 12.02
N THR A 57 -0.70 -20.07 12.20
CA THR A 57 -1.92 -20.08 13.02
C THR A 57 -1.68 -19.97 14.53
N GLU A 58 -0.45 -20.20 14.97
CA GLU A 58 -0.07 -20.12 16.39
C GLU A 58 0.20 -18.68 16.85
N SER A 59 0.47 -17.78 15.90
CA SER A 59 0.78 -16.38 16.14
C SER A 59 -0.36 -15.63 16.85
N LYS A 60 0.01 -14.61 17.65
CA LYS A 60 -0.97 -13.70 18.27
C LYS A 60 -1.78 -12.95 17.20
N PHE A 61 -1.14 -12.57 16.09
CA PHE A 61 -1.78 -11.89 14.98
C PHE A 61 -2.89 -12.73 14.32
N TYR A 62 -2.62 -14.01 14.03
CA TYR A 62 -3.65 -14.92 13.49
C TYR A 62 -4.82 -15.09 14.46
N LYS A 63 -4.52 -15.24 15.76
CA LYS A 63 -5.55 -15.43 16.80
C LYS A 63 -6.39 -14.18 17.04
N ALA A 64 -5.76 -12.99 17.02
CA ALA A 64 -6.45 -11.71 17.18
C ALA A 64 -7.30 -11.36 15.95
N ASN A 65 -6.94 -11.88 14.77
CA ASN A 65 -7.66 -11.71 13.51
C ASN A 65 -8.04 -10.25 13.19
N PRO A 66 -7.06 -9.31 13.23
CA PRO A 66 -7.36 -7.91 12.98
C PRO A 66 -7.81 -7.68 11.53
N GLN A 67 -8.45 -6.53 11.30
CA GLN A 67 -8.73 -6.03 9.96
C GLN A 67 -7.45 -5.49 9.31
N VAL A 68 -7.22 -5.89 8.07
CA VAL A 68 -6.05 -5.53 7.28
C VAL A 68 -6.52 -4.87 5.98
N ASP A 69 -6.20 -3.60 5.79
CA ASP A 69 -6.37 -2.92 4.51
C ASP A 69 -5.29 -3.38 3.54
N VAL A 70 -5.69 -3.82 2.34
CA VAL A 70 -4.80 -4.18 1.24
C VAL A 70 -4.91 -3.13 0.15
N ARG A 71 -3.79 -2.57 -0.27
CA ARG A 71 -3.70 -1.43 -1.18
C ARG A 71 -2.75 -1.72 -2.34
N LEU A 72 -3.14 -1.30 -3.54
CA LEU A 72 -2.24 -1.21 -4.69
C LEU A 72 -1.57 0.16 -4.68
N GLN A 73 -0.25 0.17 -4.57
CA GLN A 73 0.55 1.39 -4.58
C GLN A 73 1.48 1.43 -5.79
N LYS A 74 1.75 2.62 -6.30
CA LYS A 74 2.81 2.90 -7.27
C LYS A 74 3.87 3.79 -6.64
N VAL A 75 5.13 3.38 -6.70
CA VAL A 75 6.23 4.03 -5.96
C VAL A 75 6.67 5.30 -6.70
N MET A 76 6.06 6.45 -6.41
CA MET A 76 6.44 7.76 -6.97
C MET A 76 6.26 8.91 -6.00
N LYS A 77 7.06 9.97 -6.22
CA LYS A 77 6.92 11.29 -5.61
C LYS A 77 5.83 12.09 -6.36
N TYR A 78 4.57 11.65 -6.22
CA TYR A 78 3.36 12.24 -6.83
C TYR A 78 3.22 12.15 -8.37
N PRO A 79 2.00 11.99 -8.92
CA PRO A 79 0.78 11.55 -8.25
C PRO A 79 0.85 10.05 -7.92
N THR A 80 0.65 9.73 -6.64
CA THR A 80 0.75 8.39 -6.09
C THR A 80 -0.54 7.63 -6.39
N VAL A 81 -0.48 6.59 -7.22
CA VAL A 81 -1.56 5.59 -7.23
C VAL A 81 -1.50 4.88 -5.88
N ASN A 82 -2.57 4.99 -5.09
CA ASN A 82 -2.73 4.33 -3.80
C ASN A 82 -4.21 3.93 -3.66
N ILE A 83 -4.56 2.78 -4.20
CA ILE A 83 -5.94 2.30 -4.33
C ILE A 83 -6.19 1.26 -3.25
N LEU A 84 -7.26 1.43 -2.46
CA LEU A 84 -7.73 0.39 -1.55
C LEU A 84 -8.38 -0.73 -2.37
N LEU A 85 -7.80 -1.92 -2.31
CA LEU A 85 -8.34 -3.11 -2.95
C LEU A 85 -9.40 -3.79 -2.07
N GLY A 86 -9.28 -3.62 -0.75
CA GLY A 86 -10.27 -4.02 0.24
C GLY A 86 -9.68 -4.11 1.64
N THR A 87 -10.53 -4.42 2.61
CA THR A 87 -10.17 -4.63 4.01
C THR A 87 -10.67 -6.01 4.43
N TYR A 88 -9.78 -6.84 4.98
CA TYR A 88 -10.07 -8.24 5.27
C TYR A 88 -9.51 -8.65 6.64
N PRO A 89 -10.16 -9.62 7.32
CA PRO A 89 -9.56 -10.25 8.49
C PRO A 89 -8.25 -10.97 8.15
N ALA A 90 -7.25 -10.88 9.03
CA ALA A 90 -5.95 -11.52 8.85
C ALA A 90 -6.03 -13.03 8.55
N GLN A 91 -6.95 -13.75 9.19
CA GLN A 91 -7.17 -15.18 8.93
C GLN A 91 -7.64 -15.44 7.51
N GLU A 92 -8.48 -14.58 6.95
CA GLU A 92 -8.95 -14.71 5.58
C GLU A 92 -7.79 -14.52 4.59
N LEU A 93 -6.98 -13.49 4.80
CA LEU A 93 -5.80 -13.23 3.97
C LEU A 93 -4.79 -14.38 4.00
N HIS A 94 -4.62 -15.03 5.16
CA HIS A 94 -3.74 -16.18 5.30
C HIS A 94 -4.29 -17.45 4.64
N ASN A 95 -5.57 -17.76 4.87
CA ASN A 95 -6.16 -19.02 4.44
C ASN A 95 -6.58 -19.00 2.96
N ARG A 96 -7.02 -17.85 2.46
CA ARG A 96 -7.44 -17.67 1.07
C ARG A 96 -6.37 -16.85 0.35
N ARG A 97 -5.55 -17.52 -0.46
CA ARG A 97 -4.70 -16.82 -1.44
C ARG A 97 -5.59 -15.85 -2.22
N PHE A 98 -5.38 -14.56 -2.01
CA PHE A 98 -6.34 -13.57 -2.45
C PHE A 98 -6.12 -13.25 -3.92
N ARG A 99 -7.19 -13.26 -4.73
CA ARG A 99 -7.09 -13.00 -6.18
C ARG A 99 -7.84 -11.73 -6.53
N TYR A 100 -7.15 -10.80 -7.18
CA TYR A 100 -7.73 -9.57 -7.72
C TYR A 100 -7.62 -9.58 -9.23
N THR A 101 -8.64 -9.05 -9.91
CA THR A 101 -8.55 -8.77 -11.35
C THR A 101 -7.84 -7.44 -11.53
N VAL A 102 -6.84 -7.40 -12.40
CA VAL A 102 -6.19 -6.14 -12.79
C VAL A 102 -7.20 -5.31 -13.58
N GLU A 103 -7.69 -4.24 -12.98
CA GLU A 103 -8.65 -3.37 -13.62
C GLU A 103 -7.96 -2.37 -14.56
N PRO A 104 -8.64 -1.92 -15.63
CA PRO A 104 -8.08 -0.95 -16.57
C PRO A 104 -7.59 0.32 -15.87
N HIS A 105 -8.29 0.74 -14.81
CA HIS A 105 -7.96 1.94 -14.07
C HIS A 105 -6.74 1.79 -13.14
N TYR A 106 -6.19 0.59 -12.97
CA TYR A 106 -4.89 0.39 -12.28
C TYR A 106 -3.72 0.75 -13.20
N TYR A 107 -3.86 0.47 -14.49
CA TYR A 107 -2.88 0.84 -15.50
C TYR A 107 -2.94 2.35 -15.79
N ARG A 108 -1.75 2.95 -15.93
CA ARG A 108 -1.56 4.35 -16.28
C ARG A 108 -0.53 4.43 -17.40
N ALA A 109 -1.01 4.65 -18.62
CA ALA A 109 -0.19 4.60 -19.84
C ALA A 109 0.98 5.60 -19.84
N ASN A 110 0.83 6.72 -19.17
CA ASN A 110 1.88 7.73 -18.98
C ASN A 110 2.92 7.34 -17.90
N GLN A 111 2.81 6.17 -17.30
CA GLN A 111 3.62 5.73 -16.17
C GLN A 111 4.07 4.25 -16.32
N THR A 112 4.34 3.80 -17.53
CA THR A 112 4.75 2.42 -17.84
C THR A 112 6.12 2.03 -17.27
N GLY A 113 7.01 3.00 -17.03
CA GLY A 113 8.33 2.75 -16.46
C GLY A 113 8.37 2.65 -14.93
N THR A 114 7.23 2.77 -14.25
CA THR A 114 7.18 2.81 -12.79
C THR A 114 6.49 1.58 -12.22
N PRO A 115 7.17 0.80 -11.37
CA PRO A 115 6.58 -0.38 -10.77
C PRO A 115 5.48 -0.07 -9.75
N TYR A 116 4.60 -1.04 -9.61
CA TYR A 116 3.58 -1.18 -8.59
C TYR A 116 4.06 -2.11 -7.48
N ARG A 117 3.41 -2.03 -6.33
CA ARG A 117 3.55 -2.98 -5.22
C ARG A 117 2.22 -3.10 -4.47
N ILE A 118 2.03 -4.20 -3.77
CA ILE A 118 0.93 -4.36 -2.82
C ILE A 118 1.42 -3.89 -1.44
N ARG A 119 0.58 -3.14 -0.76
CA ARG A 119 0.80 -2.67 0.61
C ARG A 119 -0.32 -3.21 1.48
N ALA A 120 0.01 -3.76 2.63
CA ALA A 120 -0.97 -4.16 3.62
C ALA A 120 -0.77 -3.39 4.92
N THR A 121 -1.86 -3.07 5.60
CA THR A 121 -1.86 -2.35 6.88
C THR A 121 -2.89 -2.81 7.84
N PHE A 122 -2.54 -2.75 9.12
CA PHE A 122 -3.46 -3.01 10.22
C PHE A 122 -3.02 -2.21 11.43
N GLY A 123 -3.91 -2.12 12.42
CA GLY A 123 -3.67 -1.42 13.67
C GLY A 123 -3.89 0.09 13.57
N TYR A 124 -4.52 0.66 14.60
CA TYR A 124 -4.66 2.09 14.86
C TYR A 124 -4.46 2.39 16.35
N ASP A 125 -3.86 1.46 17.09
CA ASP A 125 -3.66 1.62 18.53
C ASP A 125 -2.50 2.56 18.87
N GLU A 126 -2.21 2.73 20.16
CA GLU A 126 -1.16 3.61 20.71
C GLU A 126 0.23 3.37 20.11
N SER A 127 0.46 2.21 19.48
CA SER A 127 1.70 1.81 18.81
C SER A 127 1.84 2.35 17.38
N GLY A 128 0.74 2.85 16.79
CA GLY A 128 0.69 3.40 15.45
C GLY A 128 0.28 2.41 14.35
N LEU A 129 0.28 2.90 13.10
CA LEU A 129 -0.05 2.12 11.92
C LEU A 129 1.11 1.19 11.54
N TYR A 130 0.83 -0.11 11.42
CA TYR A 130 1.79 -1.11 10.92
C TYR A 130 1.61 -1.29 9.41
N TRP A 131 2.72 -1.44 8.69
CA TRP A 131 2.66 -1.59 7.24
C TRP A 131 3.67 -2.62 6.74
N VAL A 132 3.28 -3.36 5.72
CA VAL A 132 4.14 -4.28 4.99
C VAL A 132 3.95 -4.05 3.50
N HIS A 133 5.00 -4.25 2.73
CA HIS A 133 5.03 -4.05 1.30
C HIS A 133 5.50 -5.32 0.59
N SER A 134 4.87 -5.66 -0.52
CA SER A 134 5.39 -6.66 -1.44
C SER A 134 6.59 -6.12 -2.22
N ASN A 135 7.26 -7.04 -2.92
CA ASN A 135 8.17 -6.68 -4.00
C ASN A 135 7.45 -5.94 -5.13
N GLU A 136 8.25 -5.26 -5.94
CA GLU A 136 7.81 -4.45 -7.07
C GLU A 136 7.49 -5.28 -8.32
N PHE A 137 6.44 -4.89 -9.04
CA PHE A 137 5.95 -5.56 -10.25
C PHE A 137 5.40 -4.55 -11.26
N GLN A 138 5.21 -4.95 -12.51
CA GLN A 138 4.71 -4.09 -13.58
C GLN A 138 3.29 -4.46 -14.02
N LEU A 139 2.57 -3.47 -14.54
CA LEU A 139 1.29 -3.67 -15.24
C LEU A 139 1.47 -3.33 -16.71
N GLU A 140 0.95 -4.18 -17.59
CA GLU A 140 0.96 -3.96 -19.04
C GLU A 140 -0.46 -3.98 -19.62
N PRO A 141 -0.73 -3.22 -20.70
CA PRO A 141 -1.97 -3.36 -21.43
C PRO A 141 -1.99 -4.72 -22.14
N LYS A 142 -3.18 -5.27 -22.35
CA LYS A 142 -3.38 -6.53 -23.08
C LYS A 142 -3.48 -6.29 -24.57
#